data_AF-A0A7X0MPG8-F1
#
_entry.id   AF-A0A7X0MPG8-F1
#
_cell.length_a   1.000
_cell.length_b   1.000
_cell.length_c   1.000
_cell.angle_alpha   90.00
_cell.angle_beta   90.00
_cell.angle_gamma   90.00
#
_symmetry.space_group_name_H-M   'P 1'
#
loop_
_entity.id
_entity.type
_entity.pdbx_description
1 polymer ?
#
loop_
_entity_poly.entity_id
_entity_poly.type
_entity_poly.pdbx_seq_one_letter_code
_entity_poly.pdbx_strand_id
1 'polypeptide(L)'
;MTAFSIPSPMTSASQAAADVVDVRWVTDASRLPHDAALLDAVELLRAAPHLQMIAIVAAHDRPCGVLLERDLRQLLFGPFGHALLSNRGLPMGVAARMRACPAIEIGALAVEALVAWRAAEGAEGLILTRHGRFVGTVDQPSLLRIAAERASRLHFAERQRALRIEDAAQRFRADQRDLVRGLGEVSQAVDAASRRVAQRAVAIRTRTDDVAKAAAGSVDNLQRIAVNAEIFAGALDSVEQRMHAASAATQHAVARARSSAEQVGALGEAAEAIASVSALIDTIAQQTRMLALNAAIECARAGDAGRGFTAVAGEVRTLATQTRAAAAGIAEQVARIRSAIGEVSHEHEGLARAVEAIEQLSASVMAAVYEQGIAGRAIGEHVGKAGAATLRIEAGVADVLGSAREAGEDAQVMQTLVEHLAAIVGSVKSGVSSFFTELSQ
;
A
#
# COMPACT_ATOMS: atom_id res chain seq x y z
N MET A 1 19.46 14.89 -12.53
CA MET A 1 20.24 15.76 -13.44
C MET A 1 21.69 15.26 -13.43
N THR A 2 21.98 14.25 -14.24
CA THR A 2 23.33 13.72 -14.46
C THR A 2 23.67 14.00 -15.91
N ALA A 3 24.56 14.98 -16.12
CA ALA A 3 24.95 15.47 -17.43
C ALA A 3 25.71 14.38 -18.17
N PHE A 4 25.11 13.88 -19.26
CA PHE A 4 25.78 13.01 -20.22
C PHE A 4 26.78 13.88 -21.01
N SER A 5 28.05 13.85 -20.62
CA SER A 5 29.14 14.43 -21.42
C SER A 5 29.33 13.61 -22.69
N ILE A 6 28.90 14.18 -23.81
CA ILE A 6 29.23 13.69 -25.15
C ILE A 6 30.73 13.96 -25.37
N PRO A 7 31.58 12.96 -25.70
CA PRO A 7 32.96 13.23 -26.06
C PRO A 7 32.97 13.95 -27.40
N SER A 8 33.62 15.12 -27.46
CA SER A 8 33.87 15.84 -28.70
C SER A 8 34.60 14.93 -29.69
N PRO A 9 34.25 14.93 -30.99
CA PRO A 9 35.00 14.19 -31.98
C PRO A 9 36.41 14.78 -32.04
N MET A 10 37.39 13.98 -31.60
CA MET A 10 38.80 14.32 -31.79
C MET A 10 39.02 14.56 -33.28
N THR A 11 39.45 15.79 -33.54
CA THR A 11 39.75 16.36 -34.83
C THR A 11 40.94 15.60 -35.43
N SER A 12 40.71 14.47 -36.09
CA SER A 12 41.70 13.85 -36.99
C SER A 12 41.67 14.55 -38.36
N ALA A 13 41.83 15.88 -38.34
CA ALA A 13 41.93 16.71 -39.55
C ALA A 13 43.37 16.80 -40.10
N SER A 14 44.25 15.86 -39.72
CA SER A 14 45.61 15.80 -40.24
C SER A 14 45.86 14.40 -40.80
N GLN A 15 46.21 14.34 -42.09
CA GLN A 15 46.44 13.14 -42.92
C GLN A 15 45.26 12.53 -43.68
N ALA A 16 44.25 13.32 -44.04
CA ALA A 16 43.73 13.17 -45.40
C ALA A 16 44.76 13.82 -46.33
N ALA A 17 45.86 13.11 -46.63
CA ALA A 17 46.64 13.46 -47.82
C ALA A 17 45.64 13.41 -48.97
N ALA A 18 45.29 14.59 -49.51
CA ALA A 18 44.31 14.69 -50.57
C ALA A 18 44.68 13.65 -51.64
N ASP A 19 43.70 12.87 -52.08
CA ASP A 19 43.89 11.83 -53.09
C ASP A 19 44.08 12.51 -54.46
N VAL A 20 45.19 13.22 -54.57
CA VAL A 20 45.55 14.12 -55.67
C VAL A 20 46.90 13.73 -56.25
N VAL A 21 47.11 14.11 -57.50
CA VAL A 21 48.38 13.98 -58.18
C VAL A 21 49.41 14.85 -57.49
N ASP A 22 50.46 14.24 -56.98
CA ASP A 22 51.56 14.91 -56.27
C ASP A 22 52.83 14.89 -57.12
N VAL A 23 53.75 15.84 -56.90
CA VAL A 23 55.07 15.82 -57.56
C VAL A 23 55.85 14.53 -57.30
N ARG A 24 55.55 13.82 -56.20
CA ARG A 24 56.09 12.48 -55.88
C ARG A 24 55.72 11.39 -56.89
N TRP A 25 54.76 11.65 -57.79
CA TRP A 25 54.42 10.75 -58.88
C TRP A 25 55.45 10.81 -60.01
N VAL A 26 56.23 11.89 -60.13
CA VAL A 26 57.24 12.05 -61.19
C VAL A 26 58.26 10.91 -61.09
N THR A 27 58.37 10.14 -62.16
CA THR A 27 59.40 9.09 -62.30
C THR A 27 60.65 9.63 -62.96
N ASP A 28 60.49 10.58 -63.89
CA ASP A 28 61.59 11.25 -64.56
C ASP A 28 61.19 12.64 -65.10
N ALA A 29 62.16 13.52 -65.34
CA ALA A 29 61.95 14.89 -65.83
C ALA A 29 62.67 15.21 -67.16
N SER A 30 63.13 14.18 -67.87
CA SER A 30 63.82 14.32 -69.15
C SER A 30 62.87 14.81 -70.23
N ARG A 31 63.33 15.80 -70.98
CA ARG A 31 62.56 16.45 -72.04
C ARG A 31 63.43 16.84 -73.22
N LEU A 32 62.83 16.84 -74.40
CA LEU A 32 63.44 17.35 -75.63
C LEU A 32 62.51 18.37 -76.30
N PRO A 33 63.06 19.39 -76.96
CA PRO A 33 62.25 20.31 -77.74
C PRO A 33 61.65 19.62 -78.97
N HIS A 34 60.47 20.07 -79.43
CA HIS A 34 59.72 19.44 -80.53
C HIS A 34 60.49 19.40 -81.87
N ASP A 35 61.44 20.30 -82.08
CA ASP A 35 62.33 20.37 -83.23
C ASP A 35 63.65 19.61 -83.05
N ALA A 36 63.83 18.91 -81.92
CA ALA A 36 65.03 18.10 -81.66
C ALA A 36 65.24 17.02 -82.73
N ALA A 37 66.51 16.69 -82.97
CA ALA A 37 66.87 15.57 -83.81
C ALA A 37 66.56 14.26 -83.08
N LEU A 38 66.21 13.22 -83.83
CA LEU A 38 66.01 11.88 -83.24
C LEU A 38 67.30 11.33 -82.58
N LEU A 39 68.46 11.83 -83.01
CA LEU A 39 69.76 11.54 -82.40
C LEU A 39 69.85 12.05 -80.95
N ASP A 40 69.29 13.22 -80.63
CA ASP A 40 69.30 13.78 -79.28
C ASP A 40 68.51 12.88 -78.30
N ALA A 41 67.40 12.29 -78.77
CA ALA A 41 66.65 11.30 -78.01
C ALA A 41 67.45 10.01 -77.75
N VAL A 42 68.24 9.58 -78.72
CA VAL A 42 69.10 8.40 -78.60
C VAL A 42 70.27 8.64 -77.65
N GLU A 43 70.90 9.81 -77.71
CA GLU A 43 71.97 10.18 -76.78
C GLU A 43 71.44 10.30 -75.35
N LEU A 44 70.25 10.87 -75.18
CA LEU A 44 69.58 10.98 -73.88
C LEU A 44 69.23 9.59 -73.30
N LEU A 45 68.69 8.67 -74.10
CA LEU A 45 68.46 7.28 -73.68
C LEU A 45 69.78 6.53 -73.35
N ARG A 46 70.87 6.82 -74.07
CA ARG A 46 72.18 6.21 -73.79
C ARG A 46 72.76 6.70 -72.46
N ALA A 47 72.58 7.98 -72.14
CA ALA A 47 73.00 8.57 -70.87
C ALA A 47 72.12 8.08 -69.70
N ALA A 48 70.83 7.83 -69.96
CA ALA A 48 69.87 7.39 -68.97
C ALA A 48 69.09 6.14 -69.48
N PRO A 49 69.70 4.94 -69.41
CA PRO A 49 69.12 3.71 -69.99
C PRO A 49 67.86 3.20 -69.27
N HIS A 50 67.49 3.82 -68.15
CA HIS A 50 66.28 3.51 -67.38
C HIS A 50 65.04 4.27 -67.89
N LEU A 51 65.21 5.25 -68.77
CA LEU A 51 64.11 6.04 -69.31
C LEU A 51 63.26 5.20 -70.26
N GLN A 52 61.98 5.07 -69.92
CA GLN A 52 61.00 4.38 -70.76
C GLN A 52 60.28 5.36 -71.70
N MET A 53 60.26 6.63 -71.33
CA MET A 53 59.63 7.70 -72.08
C MET A 53 60.38 9.01 -71.91
N ILE A 54 60.42 9.82 -72.96
CA ILE A 54 60.99 11.16 -72.94
C ILE A 54 59.89 12.13 -73.35
N ALA A 55 59.66 13.19 -72.57
CA ALA A 55 58.66 14.18 -72.91
C ALA A 55 59.14 15.08 -74.06
N ILE A 56 58.26 15.34 -75.01
CA ILE A 56 58.49 16.33 -76.06
C ILE A 56 57.75 17.61 -75.70
N VAL A 57 58.48 18.72 -75.64
CA VAL A 57 57.94 20.03 -75.26
C VAL A 57 58.06 21.04 -76.41
N ALA A 58 57.02 21.84 -76.62
CA ALA A 58 57.09 23.04 -77.45
C ALA A 58 57.66 24.22 -76.65
N ALA A 59 57.73 25.39 -77.31
CA ALA A 59 58.10 26.65 -76.67
C ALA A 59 57.35 26.87 -75.34
N HIS A 60 58.05 27.42 -74.35
CA HIS A 60 57.55 27.65 -72.98
C HIS A 60 57.26 26.36 -72.18
N ASP A 61 57.96 25.26 -72.47
CA ASP A 61 57.85 23.96 -71.79
C ASP A 61 56.43 23.35 -71.84
N ARG A 62 55.67 23.64 -72.89
CA ARG A 62 54.33 23.05 -73.06
C ARG A 62 54.46 21.62 -73.59
N PRO A 63 53.90 20.60 -72.94
CA PRO A 63 54.01 19.23 -73.42
C PRO A 63 53.22 19.03 -74.71
N CYS A 64 53.84 18.36 -75.68
CA CYS A 64 53.24 18.03 -76.98
C CYS A 64 52.99 16.53 -77.15
N GLY A 65 53.78 15.71 -76.46
CA GLY A 65 53.69 14.25 -76.53
C GLY A 65 54.91 13.61 -75.91
N VAL A 66 55.12 12.33 -76.19
CA VAL A 66 56.25 11.55 -75.67
C VAL A 66 56.90 10.74 -76.76
N LEU A 67 58.20 10.51 -76.62
CA LEU A 67 58.89 9.42 -77.31
C LEU A 67 59.00 8.24 -76.37
N LEU A 68 58.70 7.05 -76.87
CA LEU A 68 58.85 5.81 -76.10
C LEU A 68 60.18 5.14 -76.44
N GLU A 69 60.87 4.62 -75.43
CA GLU A 69 62.14 3.91 -75.58
C GLU A 69 62.02 2.75 -76.57
N ARG A 70 60.93 1.98 -76.52
CA ARG A 70 60.68 0.85 -77.43
C ARG A 70 60.62 1.26 -78.92
N ASP A 71 60.07 2.43 -79.21
CA ASP A 71 59.91 2.92 -80.59
C ASP A 71 61.26 3.36 -81.18
N LEU A 72 62.18 3.80 -80.30
CA LEU A 72 63.57 4.14 -80.64
C LEU A 72 64.47 2.92 -80.65
N ARG A 73 64.21 1.91 -79.81
CA ARG A 73 64.97 0.65 -79.76
C ARG A 73 64.95 -0.09 -81.10
N GLN A 74 63.81 -0.12 -81.80
CA GLN A 74 63.73 -0.72 -83.14
C GLN A 74 64.65 -0.03 -84.16
N LEU A 75 64.84 1.28 -84.03
CA LEU A 75 65.75 2.05 -84.86
C LEU A 75 67.21 1.85 -84.46
N LEU A 76 67.50 1.66 -83.16
CA LEU A 76 68.86 1.49 -82.66
C LEU A 76 69.47 0.13 -83.01
N PHE A 77 68.66 -0.93 -83.03
CA PHE A 77 69.12 -2.32 -83.24
C PHE A 77 68.88 -2.85 -84.66
N GLY A 78 68.44 -2.01 -85.60
CA GLY A 78 68.39 -2.35 -87.03
C GLY A 78 69.78 -2.32 -87.68
N PRO A 79 70.02 -3.10 -88.77
CA PRO A 79 71.34 -3.26 -89.39
C PRO A 79 72.00 -1.96 -89.89
N PHE A 80 71.22 -0.88 -90.06
CA PHE A 80 71.70 0.45 -90.48
C PHE A 80 71.24 1.60 -89.56
N GLY A 81 70.70 1.26 -88.39
CA GLY A 81 70.03 2.19 -87.48
C GLY A 81 70.86 3.41 -87.08
N HIS A 82 72.04 3.15 -86.54
CA HIS A 82 72.97 4.21 -86.11
C HIS A 82 73.47 5.07 -87.27
N ALA A 83 73.69 4.47 -88.44
CA ALA A 83 74.13 5.17 -89.64
C ALA A 83 73.03 6.10 -90.20
N LEU A 84 71.76 5.67 -90.14
CA LEU A 84 70.60 6.48 -90.53
C LEU A 84 70.35 7.65 -89.57
N LEU A 85 70.52 7.42 -88.27
CA LEU A 85 70.38 8.46 -87.24
C LEU A 85 71.52 9.50 -87.28
N SER A 86 72.72 9.08 -87.68
CA SER A 86 73.91 9.95 -87.80
C SER A 86 73.95 10.73 -89.12
N ASN A 87 73.06 10.43 -90.06
CA ASN A 87 73.00 11.09 -91.37
C ASN A 87 72.21 12.40 -91.27
N ARG A 88 72.94 13.51 -91.13
CA ARG A 88 72.37 14.87 -91.04
C ARG A 88 71.59 15.31 -92.30
N GLY A 89 71.64 14.55 -93.40
CA GLY A 89 70.86 14.80 -94.61
C GLY A 89 69.45 14.18 -94.62
N LEU A 90 69.12 13.34 -93.63
CA LEU A 90 67.77 12.77 -93.49
C LEU A 90 66.99 13.57 -92.42
N PRO A 91 65.83 14.17 -92.74
CA PRO A 91 65.02 14.90 -91.78
C PRO A 91 64.29 13.92 -90.84
N MET A 92 65.02 13.41 -89.85
CA MET A 92 64.50 12.52 -88.80
C MET A 92 64.38 13.31 -87.50
N GLY A 93 63.27 14.04 -87.35
CA GLY A 93 62.94 14.77 -86.11
C GLY A 93 62.14 13.92 -85.13
N VAL A 94 62.17 14.31 -83.85
CA VAL A 94 61.36 13.66 -82.78
C VAL A 94 59.86 13.67 -83.08
N ALA A 95 59.38 14.69 -83.82
CA ALA A 95 57.97 14.85 -84.20
C ALA A 95 57.40 13.66 -84.99
N ALA A 96 58.19 12.98 -85.83
CA ALA A 96 57.73 11.88 -86.67
C ALA A 96 57.44 10.58 -85.90
N ARG A 97 57.89 10.48 -84.64
CA ARG A 97 57.74 9.30 -83.77
C ARG A 97 57.07 9.62 -82.45
N MET A 98 56.64 10.87 -82.26
CA MET A 98 55.95 11.32 -81.06
C MET A 98 54.59 10.63 -80.93
N ARG A 99 54.28 10.14 -79.73
CA ARG A 99 52.96 9.63 -79.38
C ARG A 99 52.21 10.63 -78.51
N ALA A 100 50.89 10.64 -78.65
CA ALA A 100 50.03 11.34 -77.72
C ALA A 100 50.18 10.72 -76.32
N CYS A 101 50.34 11.58 -75.31
CA CYS A 101 50.38 11.18 -73.92
C CYS A 101 49.49 12.16 -73.13
N PRO A 102 48.55 11.68 -72.31
CA PRO A 102 47.70 12.56 -71.51
C PRO A 102 48.55 13.39 -70.56
N ALA A 103 48.25 14.69 -70.47
CA ALA A 103 48.85 15.60 -69.53
C ALA A 103 47.87 15.91 -68.40
N ILE A 104 48.31 15.82 -67.15
CA ILE A 104 47.50 16.09 -65.96
C ILE A 104 48.22 17.08 -65.06
N GLU A 105 47.44 18.01 -64.55
CA GLU A 105 47.90 19.05 -63.64
C GLU A 105 48.19 18.47 -62.24
N ILE A 106 49.34 18.81 -61.66
CA ILE A 106 49.66 18.50 -60.26
C ILE A 106 48.61 19.18 -59.37
N GLY A 107 47.98 18.40 -58.50
CA GLY A 107 46.83 18.81 -57.68
C GLY A 107 45.48 18.36 -58.21
N ALA A 108 45.38 17.82 -59.43
CA ALA A 108 44.18 17.15 -59.92
C ALA A 108 43.87 15.88 -59.10
N LEU A 109 42.64 15.36 -59.14
CA LEU A 109 42.32 14.14 -58.41
C LEU A 109 43.10 12.96 -59.01
N ALA A 110 43.64 12.09 -58.15
CA ALA A 110 44.34 10.90 -58.57
C ALA A 110 43.46 9.99 -59.46
N VAL A 111 42.13 10.05 -59.30
CA VAL A 111 41.18 9.27 -60.13
C VAL A 111 41.12 9.82 -61.54
N GLU A 112 41.11 11.14 -61.68
CA GLU A 112 41.08 11.81 -62.96
C GLU A 112 42.36 11.49 -63.74
N ALA A 113 43.50 11.46 -63.06
CA ALA A 113 44.78 11.07 -63.66
C ALA A 113 44.79 9.62 -64.17
N LEU A 114 44.32 8.68 -63.35
CA LEU A 114 44.26 7.26 -63.72
C LEU A 114 43.20 6.99 -64.79
N VAL A 115 42.07 7.71 -64.77
CA VAL A 115 41.03 7.65 -65.81
C VAL A 115 41.55 8.22 -67.12
N ALA A 116 42.22 9.37 -67.11
CA ALA A 116 42.82 9.98 -68.29
C ALA A 116 43.92 9.10 -68.90
N TRP A 117 44.73 8.46 -68.06
CA TRP A 117 45.70 7.46 -68.51
C TRP A 117 45.01 6.25 -69.15
N ARG A 118 43.99 5.67 -68.51
CA ARG A 118 43.24 4.52 -69.04
C ARG A 118 42.51 4.84 -70.35
N ALA A 119 41.96 6.05 -70.48
CA ALA A 119 41.21 6.49 -71.65
C ALA A 119 42.11 6.76 -72.87
N ALA A 120 43.40 7.02 -72.65
CA ALA A 120 44.37 7.25 -73.72
C ALA A 120 44.88 5.90 -74.29
N GLU A 121 44.33 5.49 -75.44
CA GLU A 121 44.75 4.28 -76.14
C GLU A 121 46.26 4.30 -76.48
N GLY A 122 47.00 3.33 -75.93
CA GLY A 122 48.43 3.17 -76.19
C GLY A 122 49.36 4.09 -75.39
N ALA A 123 48.86 4.81 -74.37
CA ALA A 123 49.69 5.62 -73.47
C ALA A 123 50.48 4.76 -72.47
N GLU A 124 51.81 4.80 -72.54
CA GLU A 124 52.72 4.09 -71.61
C GLU A 124 53.12 4.93 -70.38
N GLY A 125 52.42 6.05 -70.16
CA GLY A 125 52.65 6.92 -69.02
C GLY A 125 51.75 8.14 -69.04
N LEU A 126 52.06 9.09 -68.19
CA LEU A 126 51.33 10.34 -68.03
C LEU A 126 52.34 11.50 -67.96
N ILE A 127 52.01 12.64 -68.55
CA ILE A 127 52.79 13.86 -68.36
C ILE A 127 52.19 14.65 -67.19
N LEU A 128 53.02 15.05 -66.23
CA LEU A 128 52.62 15.95 -65.16
C LEU A 128 52.92 17.40 -65.54
N THR A 129 51.92 18.27 -65.37
CA THR A 129 52.06 19.70 -65.61
C THR A 129 51.85 20.53 -64.35
N ARG A 130 52.44 21.73 -64.34
CA ARG A 130 52.12 22.80 -63.41
C ARG A 130 51.93 24.09 -64.19
N HIS A 131 50.75 24.69 -64.07
CA HIS A 131 50.23 25.77 -64.87
C HIS A 131 50.43 25.54 -66.38
N GLY A 132 50.18 24.30 -66.84
CA GLY A 132 50.35 23.89 -68.24
C GLY A 132 51.80 23.78 -68.72
N ARG A 133 52.79 23.88 -67.82
CA ARG A 133 54.21 23.63 -68.11
C ARG A 133 54.61 22.23 -67.66
N PHE A 134 55.46 21.57 -68.43
CA PHE A 134 56.00 20.25 -68.14
C PHE A 134 56.78 20.25 -66.82
N VAL A 135 56.46 19.31 -65.94
CA VAL A 135 57.17 19.07 -64.68
C VAL A 135 57.91 17.74 -64.69
N GLY A 136 57.28 16.70 -65.24
CA GLY A 136 57.86 15.36 -65.31
C GLY A 136 56.91 14.37 -65.97
N THR A 137 57.38 13.15 -66.18
CA THR A 137 56.58 12.01 -66.65
C THR A 137 56.36 11.02 -65.52
N VAL A 138 55.28 10.24 -65.60
CA VAL A 138 55.03 9.07 -64.77
C VAL A 138 54.97 7.85 -65.68
N ASP A 139 55.86 6.90 -65.47
CA ASP A 139 55.87 5.65 -66.24
C ASP A 139 54.70 4.71 -65.88
N GLN A 140 54.40 3.79 -66.79
CA GLN A 140 53.35 2.79 -66.62
C GLN A 140 53.51 1.92 -65.35
N PRO A 141 54.71 1.39 -64.99
CA PRO A 141 54.90 0.64 -63.75
C PRO A 141 54.52 1.43 -62.49
N SER A 142 54.86 2.71 -62.43
CA SER A 142 54.54 3.57 -61.29
C SER A 142 53.05 3.89 -61.23
N LEU A 143 52.39 4.14 -62.36
CA LEU A 143 50.93 4.33 -62.43
C LEU A 143 50.17 3.07 -61.96
N LEU A 144 50.62 1.87 -62.36
CA LEU A 144 50.05 0.61 -61.89
C LEU A 144 50.22 0.41 -60.38
N ARG A 145 51.41 0.71 -59.83
CA ARG A 145 51.65 0.65 -58.39
C ARG A 145 50.76 1.63 -57.62
N ILE A 146 50.66 2.87 -58.08
CA ILE A 146 49.79 3.91 -57.47
C ILE A 146 48.32 3.47 -57.50
N ALA A 147 47.85 2.93 -58.63
CA ALA A 147 46.50 2.41 -58.76
C ALA A 147 46.24 1.23 -57.80
N ALA A 148 47.19 0.29 -57.69
CA ALA A 148 47.08 -0.86 -56.79
C ALA A 148 47.08 -0.46 -55.30
N GLU A 149 47.99 0.44 -54.89
CA GLU A 149 48.04 0.97 -53.52
C GLU A 149 46.74 1.69 -53.15
N ARG A 150 46.20 2.49 -54.07
CA ARG A 150 44.93 3.17 -53.87
C ARG A 150 43.77 2.20 -53.74
N ALA A 151 43.66 1.23 -54.65
CA ALA A 151 42.62 0.21 -54.60
C ALA A 151 42.67 -0.57 -53.27
N SER A 152 43.87 -0.94 -52.82
CA SER A 152 44.07 -1.61 -51.52
C SER A 152 43.62 -0.74 -50.34
N ARG A 153 43.97 0.56 -50.32
CA ARG A 153 43.52 1.50 -49.27
C ARG A 153 42.00 1.65 -49.24
N LEU A 154 41.36 1.79 -50.41
CA LEU A 154 39.91 1.90 -50.52
C LEU A 154 39.22 0.61 -50.04
N HIS A 155 39.65 -0.56 -50.50
CA HIS A 155 39.12 -1.84 -50.05
C HIS A 155 39.31 -2.09 -48.55
N PHE A 156 40.47 -1.70 -47.99
CA PHE A 156 40.71 -1.80 -46.55
C PHE A 156 39.78 -0.88 -45.76
N ALA A 157 39.61 0.37 -46.21
CA ALA A 157 38.71 1.33 -45.57
C ALA A 157 37.23 0.88 -45.64
N GLU A 158 36.80 0.35 -46.79
CA GLU A 158 35.47 -0.24 -46.97
C GLU A 158 35.26 -1.45 -46.04
N ARG A 159 36.24 -2.35 -45.97
CA ARG A 159 36.19 -3.53 -45.09
C ARG A 159 36.13 -3.12 -43.62
N GLN A 160 36.93 -2.15 -43.19
CA GLN A 160 36.88 -1.65 -41.82
C GLN A 160 35.57 -0.94 -41.49
N ARG A 161 34.98 -0.22 -42.46
CA ARG A 161 33.65 0.37 -42.30
C ARG A 161 32.59 -0.73 -42.15
N ALA A 162 32.64 -1.77 -42.98
CA ALA A 162 31.74 -2.91 -42.90
C ALA A 162 31.82 -3.62 -41.55
N LEU A 163 33.03 -3.92 -41.05
CA LEU A 163 33.22 -4.55 -39.74
C LEU A 163 32.70 -3.69 -38.58
N ARG A 164 32.90 -2.36 -38.64
CA ARG A 164 32.34 -1.44 -37.62
C ARG A 164 30.81 -1.41 -37.64
N ILE A 165 30.21 -1.42 -38.83
CA ILE A 165 28.75 -1.49 -38.98
C ILE A 165 28.23 -2.81 -38.43
N GLU A 166 28.91 -3.93 -38.70
CA GLU A 166 28.52 -5.26 -38.23
C GLU A 166 28.58 -5.37 -36.71
N ASP A 167 29.67 -4.93 -36.07
CA ASP A 167 29.79 -4.91 -34.61
C ASP A 167 28.75 -3.98 -33.96
N ALA A 168 28.55 -2.77 -34.51
CA ALA A 168 27.51 -1.86 -34.04
C ALA A 168 26.11 -2.47 -34.19
N ALA A 169 25.83 -3.16 -35.31
CA ALA A 169 24.57 -3.86 -35.55
C ALA A 169 24.37 -5.02 -34.56
N GLN A 170 25.40 -5.80 -34.25
CA GLN A 170 25.32 -6.90 -33.28
C GLN A 170 25.05 -6.39 -31.86
N ARG A 171 25.73 -5.32 -31.43
CA ARG A 171 25.49 -4.66 -30.14
C ARG A 171 24.07 -4.12 -30.07
N PHE A 172 23.62 -3.41 -31.10
CA PHE A 172 22.25 -2.92 -31.18
C PHE A 172 21.22 -4.07 -31.10
N ARG A 173 21.45 -5.21 -31.78
CA ARG A 173 20.60 -6.41 -31.65
C ARG A 173 20.55 -6.94 -30.22
N ALA A 174 21.68 -6.95 -29.52
CA ALA A 174 21.74 -7.42 -28.13
C ALA A 174 20.96 -6.47 -27.20
N ASP A 175 21.26 -5.17 -27.26
CA ASP A 175 20.62 -4.15 -26.43
C ASP A 175 19.10 -4.12 -26.63
N GLN A 176 18.63 -4.24 -27.88
CA GLN A 176 17.20 -4.30 -28.20
C GLN A 176 16.53 -5.57 -27.66
N ARG A 177 17.19 -6.73 -27.74
CA ARG A 177 16.65 -7.98 -27.15
C ARG A 177 16.51 -7.87 -25.64
N ASP A 178 17.52 -7.30 -24.97
CA ASP A 178 17.48 -7.13 -23.51
C ASP A 178 16.42 -6.11 -23.10
N LEU A 179 16.27 -5.01 -23.84
CA LEU A 179 15.20 -4.04 -23.60
C LEU A 179 13.81 -4.66 -23.77
N VAL A 180 13.57 -5.38 -24.86
CA VAL A 180 12.29 -6.09 -25.13
C VAL A 180 12.00 -7.12 -24.04
N ARG A 181 13.01 -7.88 -23.61
CA ARG A 181 12.88 -8.86 -22.53
C ARG A 181 12.54 -8.17 -21.20
N GLY A 182 13.31 -7.16 -20.79
CA GLY A 182 13.07 -6.42 -19.55
C GLY A 182 11.69 -5.75 -19.53
N LEU A 183 11.25 -5.19 -20.66
CA LEU A 183 9.94 -4.56 -20.77
C LEU A 183 8.81 -5.60 -20.68
N GLY A 184 9.01 -6.80 -21.23
CA GLY A 184 8.10 -7.94 -21.07
C GLY A 184 8.00 -8.43 -19.62
N GLU A 185 9.12 -8.55 -18.91
CA GLU A 185 9.15 -8.93 -17.49
C GLU A 185 8.40 -7.90 -16.62
N VAL A 186 8.64 -6.61 -16.83
CA VAL A 186 7.93 -5.52 -16.13
C VAL A 186 6.43 -5.54 -16.44
N SER A 187 6.05 -5.76 -17.70
CA SER A 187 4.63 -5.87 -18.11
C SER A 187 3.92 -6.99 -17.35
N GLN A 188 4.51 -8.18 -17.29
CA GLN A 188 3.94 -9.32 -16.57
C GLN A 188 3.81 -9.04 -15.06
N ALA A 189 4.80 -8.38 -14.47
CA ALA A 189 4.76 -7.99 -13.07
C ALA A 189 3.62 -6.99 -12.78
N VAL A 190 3.43 -6.01 -13.66
CA VAL A 190 2.36 -5.01 -13.55
C VAL A 190 0.97 -5.62 -13.79
N ASP A 191 0.80 -6.51 -14.78
CA ASP A 191 -0.47 -7.24 -14.99
C ASP A 191 -0.83 -8.06 -13.75
N ALA A 192 0.11 -8.84 -13.23
CA ALA A 192 -0.10 -9.64 -12.02
C ALA A 192 -0.43 -8.77 -10.80
N ALA A 193 0.24 -7.62 -10.64
CA ALA A 193 -0.06 -6.66 -9.57
C ALA A 193 -1.47 -6.07 -9.72
N SER A 194 -1.86 -5.67 -10.92
CA SER A 194 -3.17 -5.10 -11.23
C SER A 194 -4.29 -6.10 -10.96
N ARG A 195 -4.13 -7.36 -11.39
CA ARG A 195 -5.08 -8.44 -11.08
C ARG A 195 -5.24 -8.63 -9.56
N ARG A 196 -4.15 -8.60 -8.79
CA ARG A 196 -4.22 -8.68 -7.32
C ARG A 196 -4.93 -7.48 -6.71
N VAL A 197 -4.73 -6.26 -7.21
CA VAL A 197 -5.45 -5.07 -6.74
C VAL A 197 -6.94 -5.20 -7.02
N ALA A 198 -7.33 -5.60 -8.24
CA ALA A 198 -8.74 -5.82 -8.60
C ALA A 198 -9.40 -6.90 -7.72
N GLN A 199 -8.72 -8.02 -7.48
CA GLN A 199 -9.21 -9.08 -6.58
C GLN A 199 -9.37 -8.58 -5.13
N ARG A 200 -8.41 -7.79 -4.64
CA ARG A 200 -8.49 -7.20 -3.29
C ARG A 200 -9.62 -6.19 -3.18
N ALA A 201 -9.83 -5.35 -4.19
CA ALA A 201 -10.95 -4.43 -4.26
C ALA A 201 -12.30 -5.15 -4.15
N VAL A 202 -12.48 -6.25 -4.89
CA VAL A 202 -13.68 -7.09 -4.81
C VAL A 202 -13.84 -7.70 -3.41
N ALA A 203 -12.76 -8.25 -2.84
CA ALA A 203 -12.79 -8.84 -1.50
C ALA A 203 -13.10 -7.82 -0.40
N ILE A 204 -12.56 -6.60 -0.50
CA ILE A 204 -12.87 -5.48 0.40
C ILE A 204 -14.36 -5.17 0.30
N ARG A 205 -14.91 -5.01 -0.92
CA ARG A 205 -16.34 -4.75 -1.11
C ARG A 205 -17.23 -5.79 -0.44
N THR A 206 -16.93 -7.08 -0.59
CA THR A 206 -17.71 -8.16 0.05
C THR A 206 -17.62 -8.09 1.57
N ARG A 207 -16.42 -7.92 2.14
CA ARG A 207 -16.27 -7.80 3.60
C ARG A 207 -16.94 -6.55 4.16
N THR A 208 -16.88 -5.45 3.43
CA THR A 208 -17.51 -4.19 3.83
C THR A 208 -19.05 -4.30 3.78
N ASP A 209 -19.61 -5.08 2.85
CA ASP A 209 -21.05 -5.42 2.84
C ASP A 209 -21.45 -6.23 4.09
N ASP A 210 -20.63 -7.19 4.52
CA ASP A 210 -20.87 -7.93 5.76
C ASP A 210 -20.78 -7.02 7.00
N VAL A 211 -19.83 -6.08 7.02
CA VAL A 211 -19.73 -5.06 8.07
C VAL A 211 -20.96 -4.15 8.10
N ALA A 212 -21.47 -3.71 6.94
CA ALA A 212 -22.70 -2.92 6.86
C ALA A 212 -23.90 -3.68 7.44
N LYS A 213 -24.07 -4.96 7.09
CA LYS A 213 -25.16 -5.80 7.64
C LYS A 213 -25.03 -5.96 9.16
N ALA A 214 -23.82 -6.18 9.66
CA ALA A 214 -23.57 -6.29 11.09
C ALA A 214 -23.84 -4.97 11.84
N ALA A 215 -23.49 -3.82 11.23
CA ALA A 215 -23.81 -2.51 11.76
C ALA A 215 -25.33 -2.28 11.82
N ALA A 216 -26.06 -2.56 10.74
CA ALA A 216 -27.52 -2.45 10.71
C ALA A 216 -28.19 -3.35 11.77
N GLY A 217 -27.74 -4.60 11.91
CA GLY A 217 -28.21 -5.50 12.97
C GLY A 217 -27.87 -5.00 14.38
N SER A 218 -26.77 -4.26 14.55
CA SER A 218 -26.40 -3.64 15.82
C SER A 218 -27.33 -2.47 16.16
N VAL A 219 -27.77 -1.68 15.18
CA VAL A 219 -28.75 -0.60 15.40
C VAL A 219 -30.07 -1.16 15.92
N ASP A 220 -30.59 -2.23 15.31
CA ASP A 220 -31.82 -2.90 15.77
C ASP A 220 -31.67 -3.40 17.22
N ASN A 221 -30.57 -4.08 17.53
CA ASN A 221 -30.30 -4.55 18.89
C ASN A 221 -30.21 -3.40 19.90
N LEU A 222 -29.56 -2.29 19.54
CA LEU A 222 -29.48 -1.10 20.39
C LEU A 222 -30.85 -0.47 20.63
N GLN A 223 -31.71 -0.39 19.61
CA GLN A 223 -33.09 0.07 19.76
C GLN A 223 -33.89 -0.83 20.71
N ARG A 224 -33.72 -2.15 20.62
CA ARG A 224 -34.35 -3.09 21.54
C ARG A 224 -33.85 -2.93 22.98
N ILE A 225 -32.55 -2.67 23.17
CA ILE A 225 -32.00 -2.37 24.50
C ILE A 225 -32.56 -1.05 25.04
N ALA A 226 -32.70 0.00 24.20
CA ALA A 226 -33.31 1.27 24.60
C ALA A 226 -34.75 1.07 25.10
N VAL A 227 -35.57 0.34 24.35
CA VAL A 227 -36.96 0.03 24.74
C VAL A 227 -36.99 -0.78 26.03
N ASN A 228 -36.13 -1.79 26.18
CA ASN A 228 -36.05 -2.57 27.41
C ASN A 228 -35.60 -1.72 28.62
N ALA A 229 -34.70 -0.76 28.41
CA ALA A 229 -34.27 0.17 29.47
C ALA A 229 -35.40 1.10 29.90
N GLU A 230 -36.24 1.56 28.96
CA GLU A 230 -37.42 2.37 29.26
C GLU A 230 -38.48 1.58 30.04
N ILE A 231 -38.77 0.34 29.60
CA ILE A 231 -39.66 -0.57 30.34
C ILE A 231 -39.10 -0.86 31.75
N PHE A 232 -37.79 -1.07 31.86
CA PHE A 232 -37.13 -1.31 33.15
C PHE A 232 -37.23 -0.09 34.08
N ALA A 233 -37.03 1.12 33.56
CA ALA A 233 -37.22 2.34 34.34
C ALA A 233 -38.66 2.48 34.86
N GLY A 234 -39.67 2.23 34.01
CA GLY A 234 -41.07 2.24 34.44
C GLY A 234 -41.40 1.16 35.48
N ALA A 235 -40.75 -0.02 35.39
CA ALA A 235 -40.88 -1.06 36.40
C ALA A 235 -40.29 -0.63 37.76
N LEU A 236 -39.16 0.09 37.77
CA LEU A 236 -38.55 0.64 38.98
C LEU A 236 -39.45 1.68 39.65
N ASP A 237 -40.05 2.59 38.88
CA ASP A 237 -41.02 3.57 39.41
C ASP A 237 -42.22 2.87 40.09
N SER A 238 -42.71 1.77 39.50
CA SER A 238 -43.78 0.95 40.08
C SER A 238 -43.36 0.28 41.40
N VAL A 239 -42.11 -0.21 41.48
CA VAL A 239 -41.57 -0.78 42.72
C VAL A 239 -41.41 0.30 43.78
N GLU A 240 -40.91 1.48 43.43
CA GLU A 240 -40.79 2.62 44.34
C GLU A 240 -42.15 2.99 44.98
N GLN A 241 -43.20 3.11 44.17
CA GLN A 241 -44.56 3.37 44.67
C GLN A 241 -45.06 2.27 45.61
N ARG A 242 -44.82 0.99 45.27
CA ARG A 242 -45.20 -0.14 46.13
C ARG A 242 -44.42 -0.15 47.43
N MET A 243 -43.15 0.26 47.41
CA MET A 243 -42.33 0.36 48.61
C MET A 243 -42.78 1.50 49.53
N HIS A 244 -43.19 2.64 48.97
CA HIS A 244 -43.83 3.70 49.76
C HIS A 244 -45.13 3.21 50.43
N ALA A 245 -45.97 2.48 49.71
CA ALA A 245 -47.19 1.90 50.26
C ALA A 245 -46.88 0.87 51.37
N ALA A 246 -45.85 0.02 51.16
CA ALA A 246 -45.40 -0.94 52.17
C ALA A 246 -44.89 -0.22 53.43
N SER A 247 -44.08 0.83 53.28
CA SER A 247 -43.60 1.64 54.42
C SER A 247 -44.76 2.25 55.22
N ALA A 248 -45.77 2.79 54.56
CA ALA A 248 -46.95 3.34 55.23
C ALA A 248 -47.76 2.25 55.97
N ALA A 249 -47.91 1.07 55.36
CA ALA A 249 -48.58 -0.07 55.99
C ALA A 249 -47.83 -0.58 57.23
N THR A 250 -46.50 -0.64 57.17
CA THR A 250 -45.63 -1.00 58.30
C THR A 250 -45.77 0.00 59.44
N GLN A 251 -45.73 1.31 59.16
CA GLN A 251 -45.94 2.35 60.18
C GLN A 251 -47.32 2.22 60.86
N HIS A 252 -48.36 1.92 60.09
CA HIS A 252 -49.70 1.67 60.63
C HIS A 252 -49.73 0.40 61.50
N ALA A 253 -49.01 -0.66 61.11
CA ALA A 253 -48.87 -1.87 61.91
C ALA A 253 -48.13 -1.61 63.24
N VAL A 254 -47.05 -0.83 63.23
CA VAL A 254 -46.35 -0.39 64.47
C VAL A 254 -47.32 0.32 65.41
N ALA A 255 -48.08 1.28 64.90
CA ALA A 255 -49.04 2.05 65.71
C ALA A 255 -50.11 1.14 66.34
N ARG A 256 -50.65 0.18 65.56
CA ARG A 256 -51.63 -0.79 66.07
C ARG A 256 -51.04 -1.75 67.09
N ALA A 257 -49.83 -2.25 66.87
CA ALA A 257 -49.15 -3.13 67.81
C ALA A 257 -48.89 -2.43 69.14
N ARG A 258 -48.47 -1.16 69.11
CA ARG A 258 -48.26 -0.33 70.30
C ARG A 258 -49.55 -0.10 71.09
N SER A 259 -50.63 0.29 70.40
CA SER A 259 -51.94 0.49 71.05
C SER A 259 -52.49 -0.81 71.66
N SER A 260 -52.32 -1.94 70.99
CA SER A 260 -52.70 -3.25 71.51
C SER A 260 -51.88 -3.63 72.75
N ALA A 261 -50.57 -3.39 72.75
CA ALA A 261 -49.71 -3.61 73.91
C ALA A 261 -50.12 -2.75 75.12
N GLU A 262 -50.52 -1.48 74.90
CA GLU A 262 -51.05 -0.61 75.95
C GLU A 262 -52.37 -1.16 76.55
N GLN A 263 -53.27 -1.69 75.72
CA GLN A 263 -54.53 -2.31 76.18
C GLN A 263 -54.28 -3.60 76.99
N VAL A 264 -53.33 -4.43 76.54
CA VAL A 264 -52.93 -5.65 77.26
C VAL A 264 -52.30 -5.30 78.62
N GLY A 265 -51.49 -4.24 78.68
CA GLY A 265 -50.96 -3.70 79.94
C GLY A 265 -52.07 -3.28 80.90
N ALA A 266 -53.05 -2.50 80.43
CA ALA A 266 -54.20 -2.09 81.24
C ALA A 266 -55.07 -3.26 81.74
N LEU A 267 -55.24 -4.31 80.92
CA LEU A 267 -55.89 -5.56 81.34
C LEU A 267 -55.10 -6.27 82.45
N GLY A 268 -53.76 -6.25 82.38
CA GLY A 268 -52.87 -6.77 83.41
C GLY A 268 -53.08 -6.06 84.76
N GLU A 269 -53.10 -4.73 84.74
CA GLU A 269 -53.37 -3.91 85.93
C GLU A 269 -54.77 -4.17 86.52
N ALA A 270 -55.80 -4.25 85.66
CA ALA A 270 -57.16 -4.56 86.09
C ALA A 270 -57.27 -5.96 86.74
N ALA A 271 -56.61 -6.96 86.16
CA ALA A 271 -56.57 -8.31 86.73
C ALA A 271 -55.87 -8.33 88.10
N GLU A 272 -54.80 -7.55 88.29
CA GLU A 272 -54.10 -7.42 89.57
C GLU A 272 -54.96 -6.71 90.64
N ALA A 273 -55.74 -5.71 90.25
CA ALA A 273 -56.72 -5.08 91.14
C ALA A 273 -57.80 -6.09 91.59
N ILE A 274 -58.34 -6.91 90.68
CA ILE A 274 -59.32 -7.95 91.02
C ILE A 274 -58.70 -9.01 91.94
N ALA A 275 -57.45 -9.43 91.70
CA ALA A 275 -56.74 -10.34 92.59
C ALA A 275 -56.63 -9.79 94.01
N SER A 276 -56.30 -8.50 94.13
CA SER A 276 -56.19 -7.80 95.42
C SER A 276 -57.54 -7.74 96.17
N VAL A 277 -58.63 -7.43 95.45
CA VAL A 277 -59.99 -7.42 96.02
C VAL A 277 -60.43 -8.83 96.44
N SER A 278 -60.16 -9.85 95.61
CA SER A 278 -60.47 -11.25 95.92
C SER A 278 -59.75 -11.73 97.18
N ALA A 279 -58.47 -11.38 97.35
CA ALA A 279 -57.70 -11.68 98.55
C ALA A 279 -58.26 -10.97 99.80
N LEU A 280 -58.72 -9.73 99.66
CA LEU A 280 -59.41 -9.01 100.73
C LEU A 280 -60.73 -9.69 101.11
N ILE A 281 -61.52 -10.14 100.13
CA ILE A 281 -62.77 -10.88 100.37
C ILE A 281 -62.52 -12.19 101.11
N ASP A 282 -61.50 -12.97 100.72
CA ASP A 282 -61.14 -14.20 101.46
C ASP A 282 -60.74 -13.88 102.90
N THR A 283 -59.99 -12.80 103.11
CA THR A 283 -59.60 -12.32 104.45
C THR A 283 -60.83 -11.94 105.29
N ILE A 284 -61.76 -11.16 104.74
CA ILE A 284 -63.00 -10.77 105.42
C ILE A 284 -63.85 -12.00 105.72
N ALA A 285 -64.03 -12.91 104.75
CA ALA A 285 -64.81 -14.13 104.94
C ALA A 285 -64.17 -15.06 105.97
N GLN A 286 -62.83 -15.14 106.04
CA GLN A 286 -62.12 -15.84 107.11
C GLN A 286 -62.39 -15.22 108.49
N GLN A 287 -62.35 -13.90 108.61
CA GLN A 287 -62.66 -13.21 109.85
C GLN A 287 -64.13 -13.41 110.26
N THR A 288 -65.07 -13.28 109.33
CA THR A 288 -66.50 -13.53 109.56
C THR A 288 -66.76 -14.95 110.02
N ARG A 289 -66.08 -15.95 109.43
CA ARG A 289 -66.18 -17.35 109.86
C ARG A 289 -65.72 -17.55 111.30
N MET A 290 -64.64 -16.88 111.69
CA MET A 290 -64.12 -16.91 113.07
C MET A 290 -65.07 -16.22 114.05
N LEU A 291 -65.63 -15.06 113.68
CA LEU A 291 -66.64 -14.36 114.48
C LEU A 291 -67.90 -15.20 114.68
N ALA A 292 -68.40 -15.82 113.61
CA ALA A 292 -69.57 -16.69 113.64
C ALA A 292 -69.32 -17.95 114.51
N LEU A 293 -68.11 -18.50 114.48
CA LEU A 293 -67.71 -19.60 115.35
C LEU A 293 -67.72 -19.17 116.83
N ASN A 294 -67.12 -18.02 117.15
CA ASN A 294 -67.12 -17.48 118.50
C ASN A 294 -68.54 -17.19 119.01
N ALA A 295 -69.40 -16.65 118.15
CA ALA A 295 -70.81 -16.42 118.45
C ALA A 295 -71.55 -17.74 118.72
N ALA A 296 -71.34 -18.78 117.91
CA ALA A 296 -71.95 -20.09 118.12
C ALA A 296 -71.53 -20.72 119.46
N ILE A 297 -70.26 -20.54 119.87
CA ILE A 297 -69.75 -21.00 121.18
C ILE A 297 -70.46 -20.26 122.32
N GLU A 298 -70.58 -18.94 122.24
CA GLU A 298 -71.22 -18.14 123.29
C GLU A 298 -72.74 -18.41 123.38
N CYS A 299 -73.40 -18.65 122.23
CA CYS A 299 -74.81 -19.04 122.19
C CYS A 299 -75.05 -20.43 122.80
N ALA A 300 -74.14 -21.39 122.58
CA ALA A 300 -74.18 -22.68 123.26
C ALA A 300 -74.00 -22.55 124.78
N ARG A 301 -73.23 -21.55 125.22
CA ARG A 301 -73.00 -21.20 126.63
C ARG A 301 -74.24 -20.60 127.32
N ALA A 302 -75.06 -19.88 126.57
CA ALA A 302 -76.33 -19.29 127.03
C ALA A 302 -77.49 -20.31 127.16
N GLY A 303 -77.27 -21.59 126.81
CA GLY A 303 -78.26 -22.66 126.98
C GLY A 303 -79.53 -22.45 126.15
N ASP A 304 -80.70 -22.63 126.76
CA ASP A 304 -81.99 -22.59 126.05
C ASP A 304 -82.31 -21.23 125.42
N ALA A 305 -81.83 -20.13 126.00
CA ALA A 305 -82.03 -18.78 125.47
C ALA A 305 -81.22 -18.50 124.19
N GLY A 306 -80.14 -19.25 123.95
CA GLY A 306 -79.23 -19.06 122.81
C GLY A 306 -79.55 -19.89 121.57
N ARG A 307 -80.50 -20.84 121.63
CA ARG A 307 -80.78 -21.81 120.54
C ARG A 307 -81.05 -21.16 119.18
N GLY A 308 -81.85 -20.08 119.14
CA GLY A 308 -82.13 -19.36 117.89
C GLY A 308 -80.89 -18.67 117.31
N PHE A 309 -80.05 -18.09 118.16
CA PHE A 309 -78.82 -17.43 117.74
C PHE A 309 -77.73 -18.43 117.31
N THR A 310 -77.69 -19.63 117.90
CA THR A 310 -76.80 -20.71 117.45
C THR A 310 -77.09 -21.11 116.00
N ALA A 311 -78.37 -21.19 115.60
CA ALA A 311 -78.75 -21.48 114.22
C ALA A 311 -78.29 -20.37 113.25
N VAL A 312 -78.47 -19.09 113.63
CA VAL A 312 -78.00 -17.94 112.85
C VAL A 312 -76.47 -17.94 112.73
N ALA A 313 -75.74 -18.18 113.81
CA ALA A 313 -74.28 -18.26 113.81
C ALA A 313 -73.76 -19.42 112.92
N GLY A 314 -74.47 -20.55 112.90
CA GLY A 314 -74.23 -21.66 111.97
C GLY A 314 -74.41 -21.25 110.51
N GLU A 315 -75.50 -20.53 110.19
CA GLU A 315 -75.77 -20.04 108.84
C GLU A 315 -74.73 -19.03 108.36
N VAL A 316 -74.34 -18.07 109.22
CA VAL A 316 -73.28 -17.09 108.92
C VAL A 316 -71.93 -17.79 108.69
N ARG A 317 -71.61 -18.83 109.47
CA ARG A 317 -70.39 -19.63 109.29
C ARG A 317 -70.39 -20.37 107.94
N THR A 318 -71.54 -20.93 107.55
CA THR A 318 -71.70 -21.60 106.24
C THR A 318 -71.55 -20.60 105.11
N LEU A 319 -72.23 -19.46 105.18
CA LEU A 319 -72.15 -18.39 104.19
C LEU A 319 -70.70 -17.88 104.04
N ALA A 320 -70.01 -17.64 105.16
CA ALA A 320 -68.60 -17.25 105.14
C ALA A 320 -67.69 -18.31 104.48
N THR A 321 -67.97 -19.60 104.70
CA THR A 321 -67.22 -20.69 104.04
C THR A 321 -67.48 -20.71 102.54
N GLN A 322 -68.73 -20.50 102.10
CA GLN A 322 -69.09 -20.37 100.69
C GLN A 322 -68.44 -19.14 100.05
N THR A 323 -68.40 -18.00 100.75
CA THR A 323 -67.74 -16.77 100.27
C THR A 323 -66.25 -16.99 100.05
N ARG A 324 -65.56 -17.69 100.97
CA ARG A 324 -64.14 -18.06 100.78
C ARG A 324 -63.93 -18.95 99.57
N ALA A 325 -64.76 -19.98 99.40
CA ALA A 325 -64.68 -20.87 98.25
C ALA A 325 -64.90 -20.11 96.92
N ALA A 326 -65.86 -19.19 96.90
CA ALA A 326 -66.10 -18.32 95.75
C ALA A 326 -64.91 -17.37 95.49
N ALA A 327 -64.33 -16.77 96.53
CA ALA A 327 -63.14 -15.92 96.41
C ALA A 327 -61.94 -16.70 95.84
N ALA A 328 -61.70 -17.92 96.31
CA ALA A 328 -60.66 -18.80 95.77
C ALA A 328 -60.88 -19.13 94.28
N GLY A 329 -62.13 -19.41 93.87
CA GLY A 329 -62.47 -19.63 92.47
C GLY A 329 -62.23 -18.39 91.59
N ILE A 330 -62.52 -17.19 92.10
CA ILE A 330 -62.19 -15.92 91.43
C ILE A 330 -60.67 -15.77 91.29
N ALA A 331 -59.90 -16.03 92.35
CA ALA A 331 -58.44 -15.93 92.32
C ALA A 331 -57.81 -16.87 91.28
N GLU A 332 -58.30 -18.12 91.18
CA GLU A 332 -57.87 -19.07 90.17
C GLU A 332 -58.17 -18.59 88.74
N GLN A 333 -59.37 -18.02 88.53
CA GLN A 333 -59.75 -17.46 87.23
C GLN A 333 -58.87 -16.26 86.85
N VAL A 334 -58.57 -15.37 87.80
CA VAL A 334 -57.69 -14.22 87.59
C VAL A 334 -56.26 -14.67 87.29
N ALA A 335 -55.76 -15.71 87.96
CA ALA A 335 -54.44 -16.27 87.66
C ALA A 335 -54.35 -16.81 86.22
N ARG A 336 -55.38 -17.51 85.74
CA ARG A 336 -55.48 -17.93 84.32
C ARG A 336 -55.48 -16.73 83.37
N ILE A 337 -56.27 -15.70 83.66
CA ILE A 337 -56.33 -14.47 82.85
C ILE A 337 -54.95 -13.79 82.78
N ARG A 338 -54.25 -13.67 83.91
CA ARG A 338 -52.89 -13.09 83.94
C ARG A 338 -51.89 -13.90 83.12
N SER A 339 -51.95 -15.23 83.18
CA SER A 339 -51.10 -16.10 82.36
C SER A 339 -51.34 -15.83 80.87
N ALA A 340 -52.60 -15.77 80.44
CA ALA A 340 -52.96 -15.47 79.05
C ALA A 340 -52.50 -14.06 78.62
N ILE A 341 -52.61 -13.06 79.51
CA ILE A 341 -52.08 -11.71 79.26
C ILE A 341 -50.55 -11.73 79.06
N GLY A 342 -49.83 -12.53 79.85
CA GLY A 342 -48.38 -12.72 79.71
C GLY A 342 -47.97 -13.34 78.37
N GLU A 343 -48.69 -14.37 77.93
CA GLU A 343 -48.49 -15.00 76.61
C GLU A 343 -48.72 -13.99 75.47
N VAL A 344 -49.84 -13.25 75.51
CA VAL A 344 -50.16 -12.21 74.51
C VAL A 344 -49.11 -11.10 74.49
N SER A 345 -48.57 -10.71 75.65
CA SER A 345 -47.50 -9.70 75.74
C SER A 345 -46.22 -10.17 75.06
N HIS A 346 -45.81 -11.43 75.30
CA HIS A 346 -44.64 -12.03 74.64
C HIS A 346 -44.82 -12.13 73.12
N GLU A 347 -46.01 -12.49 72.65
CA GLU A 347 -46.32 -12.48 71.20
C GLU A 347 -46.22 -11.07 70.59
N HIS A 348 -46.63 -10.03 71.31
CA HIS A 348 -46.50 -8.64 70.86
C HIS A 348 -45.05 -8.18 70.72
N GLU A 349 -44.15 -8.61 71.61
CA GLU A 349 -42.71 -8.32 71.44
C GLU A 349 -42.14 -8.99 70.18
N GLY A 350 -42.58 -10.21 69.89
CA GLY A 350 -42.25 -10.91 68.64
C GLY A 350 -42.75 -10.15 67.41
N LEU A 351 -43.99 -9.65 67.46
CA LEU A 351 -44.58 -8.83 66.41
C LEU A 351 -43.79 -7.53 66.21
N ALA A 352 -43.41 -6.83 67.27
CA ALA A 352 -42.63 -5.59 67.19
C ALA A 352 -41.28 -5.81 66.48
N ARG A 353 -40.54 -6.87 66.83
CA ARG A 353 -39.28 -7.24 66.16
C ARG A 353 -39.48 -7.58 64.68
N ALA A 354 -40.55 -8.30 64.35
CA ALA A 354 -40.87 -8.63 62.96
C ALA A 354 -41.15 -7.38 62.12
N VAL A 355 -41.86 -6.40 62.69
CA VAL A 355 -42.18 -5.14 62.03
C VAL A 355 -40.92 -4.28 61.82
N GLU A 356 -40.02 -4.21 62.79
CA GLU A 356 -38.73 -3.51 62.67
C GLU A 356 -37.85 -4.14 61.57
N ALA A 357 -37.81 -5.48 61.48
CA ALA A 357 -37.10 -6.18 60.42
C ALA A 357 -37.68 -5.87 59.02
N ILE A 358 -39.01 -5.74 58.91
CA ILE A 358 -39.68 -5.33 57.66
C ILE A 358 -39.27 -3.91 57.27
N GLU A 359 -39.18 -2.98 58.23
CA GLU A 359 -38.75 -1.60 57.98
C GLU A 359 -37.31 -1.54 57.45
N GLN A 360 -36.39 -2.28 58.07
CA GLN A 360 -35.00 -2.37 57.61
C GLN A 360 -34.89 -2.96 56.20
N LEU A 361 -35.63 -4.04 55.92
CA LEU A 361 -35.67 -4.65 54.58
C LEU A 361 -36.22 -3.67 53.54
N SER A 362 -37.29 -2.97 53.89
CA SER A 362 -37.91 -1.95 53.04
C SER A 362 -36.93 -0.83 52.67
N ALA A 363 -36.17 -0.33 53.65
CA ALA A 363 -35.13 0.67 53.42
C ALA A 363 -34.00 0.15 52.51
N SER A 364 -33.57 -1.10 52.71
CA SER A 364 -32.56 -1.74 51.84
C SER A 364 -33.05 -1.90 50.41
N VAL A 365 -34.31 -2.29 50.21
CA VAL A 365 -34.91 -2.42 48.87
C VAL A 365 -35.00 -1.06 48.18
N MET A 366 -35.42 -0.02 48.89
CA MET A 366 -35.46 1.35 48.36
C MET A 366 -34.09 1.85 47.90
N ALA A 367 -33.04 1.60 48.68
CA ALA A 367 -31.67 1.95 48.28
C ALA A 367 -31.26 1.22 46.99
N ALA A 368 -31.56 -0.08 46.88
CA ALA A 368 -31.28 -0.86 45.68
C ALA A 368 -32.07 -0.37 44.45
N VAL A 369 -33.34 -0.02 44.62
CA VAL A 369 -34.19 0.54 43.54
C VAL A 369 -33.63 1.86 43.04
N TYR A 370 -33.18 2.74 43.95
CA TYR A 370 -32.56 4.01 43.58
C TYR A 370 -31.26 3.81 42.77
N GLU A 371 -30.38 2.91 43.22
CA GLU A 371 -29.14 2.58 42.51
C GLU A 371 -29.41 1.96 41.13
N GLN A 372 -30.37 1.02 41.05
CA GLN A 372 -30.81 0.44 39.78
C GLN A 372 -31.42 1.49 38.83
N GLY A 373 -32.09 2.52 39.36
CA GLY A 373 -32.60 3.63 38.57
C GLY A 373 -31.48 4.47 37.93
N ILE A 374 -30.39 4.70 38.65
CA ILE A 374 -29.19 5.35 38.09
C ILE A 374 -28.58 4.48 36.99
N ALA A 375 -28.41 3.18 37.25
CA ALA A 375 -27.86 2.25 36.27
C ALA A 375 -28.74 2.16 35.00
N GLY A 376 -30.06 2.13 35.15
CA GLY A 376 -31.00 2.12 34.02
C GLY A 376 -30.87 3.34 33.11
N ARG A 377 -30.74 4.55 33.70
CA ARG A 377 -30.50 5.77 32.91
C ARG A 377 -29.14 5.77 32.21
N ALA A 378 -28.09 5.29 32.89
CA ALA A 378 -26.78 5.15 32.30
C ALA A 378 -26.79 4.20 31.09
N ILE A 379 -27.53 3.09 31.15
CA ILE A 379 -27.73 2.19 30.00
C ILE A 379 -28.33 2.96 28.82
N GLY A 380 -29.36 3.77 29.03
CA GLY A 380 -29.95 4.60 27.97
C GLY A 380 -28.94 5.55 27.31
N GLU A 381 -28.10 6.22 28.11
CA GLU A 381 -27.03 7.08 27.59
C GLU A 381 -26.00 6.28 26.77
N HIS A 382 -25.56 5.13 27.29
CA HIS A 382 -24.60 4.26 26.61
C HIS A 382 -25.14 3.71 25.29
N VAL A 383 -26.42 3.34 25.25
CA VAL A 383 -27.11 2.92 24.02
C VAL A 383 -27.10 4.04 22.98
N GLY A 384 -27.38 5.29 23.39
CA GLY A 384 -27.30 6.45 22.49
C GLY A 384 -25.90 6.66 21.92
N LYS A 385 -24.85 6.59 22.75
CA LYS A 385 -23.45 6.69 22.31
C LYS A 385 -23.05 5.56 21.37
N ALA A 386 -23.47 4.33 21.68
CA ALA A 386 -23.23 3.16 20.82
C ALA A 386 -23.94 3.32 19.48
N GLY A 387 -25.18 3.82 19.46
CA GLY A 387 -25.92 4.10 18.22
C GLY A 387 -25.20 5.10 17.32
N ALA A 388 -24.73 6.22 17.91
CA ALA A 388 -23.94 7.20 17.18
C ALA A 388 -22.61 6.64 16.64
N ALA A 389 -21.96 5.72 17.37
CA ALA A 389 -20.77 5.03 16.89
C ALA A 389 -21.09 4.10 15.70
N THR A 390 -22.20 3.36 15.75
CA THR A 390 -22.64 2.50 14.65
C THR A 390 -22.96 3.30 13.39
N LEU A 391 -23.61 4.47 13.51
CA LEU A 391 -23.84 5.37 12.37
C LEU A 391 -22.53 5.88 11.73
N ARG A 392 -21.49 6.13 12.53
CA ARG A 392 -20.16 6.46 11.99
C ARG A 392 -19.52 5.28 11.26
N ILE A 393 -19.76 4.04 11.72
CA ILE A 393 -19.30 2.84 11.03
C ILE A 393 -20.00 2.74 9.66
N GLU A 394 -21.31 2.97 9.58
CA GLU A 394 -22.03 2.98 8.30
C GLU A 394 -21.50 4.04 7.32
N ALA A 395 -21.19 5.24 7.80
CA ALA A 395 -20.54 6.27 6.98
C ALA A 395 -19.14 5.81 6.50
N GLY A 396 -18.33 5.24 7.39
CA GLY A 396 -17.01 4.71 7.03
C GLY A 396 -17.05 3.54 6.05
N VAL A 397 -18.10 2.72 6.09
CA VAL A 397 -18.36 1.65 5.10
C VAL A 397 -18.52 2.27 3.71
N ALA A 398 -19.30 3.35 3.58
CA ALA A 398 -19.50 4.01 2.28
C ALA A 398 -18.17 4.54 1.70
N ASP A 399 -17.32 5.15 2.52
CA ASP A 399 -16.01 5.64 2.09
C ASP A 399 -15.09 4.50 1.65
N VAL A 400 -15.04 3.40 2.41
CA VAL A 400 -14.23 2.22 2.06
C VAL A 400 -14.73 1.57 0.77
N LEU A 401 -16.04 1.52 0.55
CA LEU A 401 -16.63 1.04 -0.71
C LEU A 401 -16.23 1.92 -1.89
N GLY A 402 -16.21 3.24 -1.71
CA GLY A 402 -15.70 4.19 -2.70
C GLY A 402 -14.24 3.93 -3.05
N SER A 403 -13.36 3.85 -2.04
CA SER A 403 -11.93 3.58 -2.23
C SER A 403 -11.66 2.22 -2.90
N ALA A 404 -12.42 1.18 -2.52
CA ALA A 404 -12.31 -0.12 -3.16
C ALA A 404 -12.75 -0.09 -4.62
N ARG A 405 -13.77 0.70 -4.95
CA ARG A 405 -14.21 0.90 -6.34
C ARG A 405 -13.12 1.60 -7.16
N GLU A 406 -12.59 2.71 -6.68
CA GLU A 406 -11.50 3.45 -7.34
C GLU A 406 -10.28 2.56 -7.57
N ALA A 407 -9.86 1.78 -6.55
CA ALA A 407 -8.76 0.83 -6.69
C ALA A 407 -9.03 -0.26 -7.76
N GLY A 408 -10.29 -0.69 -7.91
CA GLY A 408 -10.69 -1.63 -8.95
C GLY A 408 -10.65 -1.00 -10.35
N GLU A 409 -11.07 0.26 -10.48
CA GLU A 409 -11.01 1.04 -11.72
C GLU A 409 -9.55 1.32 -12.12
N ASP A 410 -8.69 1.74 -11.19
CA ASP A 410 -7.25 1.94 -11.41
C ASP A 410 -6.55 0.66 -11.85
N ALA A 411 -6.90 -0.48 -11.24
CA ALA A 411 -6.39 -1.78 -11.65
C ALA A 411 -6.80 -2.15 -13.09
N GLN A 412 -8.01 -1.78 -13.51
CA GLN A 412 -8.47 -2.00 -14.88
C GLN A 412 -7.72 -1.11 -15.87
N VAL A 413 -7.52 0.17 -15.54
CA VAL A 413 -6.72 1.11 -16.34
C VAL A 413 -5.30 0.57 -16.51
N MET A 414 -4.68 0.09 -15.43
CA MET A 414 -3.34 -0.49 -15.46
C MET A 414 -3.26 -1.74 -16.35
N GLN A 415 -4.27 -2.61 -16.35
CA GLN A 415 -4.33 -3.75 -17.27
C GLN A 415 -4.37 -3.30 -18.74
N THR A 416 -5.20 -2.32 -19.08
CA THR A 416 -5.24 -1.76 -20.45
C THR A 416 -3.90 -1.13 -20.86
N LEU A 417 -3.21 -0.44 -19.94
CA LEU A 417 -1.88 0.09 -20.19
C LEU A 417 -0.86 -1.01 -20.46
N VAL A 418 -0.92 -2.13 -19.73
CA VAL A 418 -0.06 -3.29 -19.97
C VAL A 418 -0.34 -3.94 -21.33
N GLU A 419 -1.61 -4.05 -21.73
CA GLU A 419 -1.99 -4.55 -23.06
C GLU A 419 -1.42 -3.67 -24.18
N HIS A 420 -1.54 -2.34 -24.06
CA HIS A 420 -0.92 -1.40 -25.01
C HIS A 420 0.61 -1.52 -25.04
N LEU A 421 1.24 -1.66 -23.87
CA LEU A 421 2.69 -1.77 -23.79
C LEU A 421 3.18 -3.09 -24.41
N ALA A 422 2.44 -4.20 -24.22
CA ALA A 422 2.71 -5.46 -24.90
C ALA A 422 2.60 -5.35 -26.42
N ALA A 423 1.62 -4.59 -26.94
CA ALA A 423 1.48 -4.31 -28.37
C ALA A 423 2.66 -3.50 -28.92
N ILE A 424 3.11 -2.47 -28.19
CA ILE A 424 4.29 -1.66 -28.55
C ILE A 424 5.55 -2.54 -28.57
N VAL A 425 5.76 -3.37 -27.55
CA VAL A 425 6.88 -4.32 -27.48
C VAL A 425 6.88 -5.26 -28.69
N GLY A 426 5.70 -5.78 -29.07
CA GLY A 426 5.53 -6.62 -30.25
C GLY A 426 5.89 -5.88 -31.54
N SER A 427 5.46 -4.63 -31.68
CA SER A 427 5.77 -3.78 -32.84
C SER A 427 7.27 -3.49 -32.95
N VAL A 428 7.94 -3.12 -31.85
CA VAL A 428 9.39 -2.87 -31.82
C VAL A 428 10.15 -4.13 -32.20
N LYS A 429 9.78 -5.29 -31.64
CA LYS A 429 10.40 -6.58 -31.97
C LYS A 429 10.27 -6.90 -33.46
N SER A 430 9.10 -6.67 -34.05
CA SER A 430 8.84 -6.91 -35.48
C SER A 430 9.65 -5.93 -36.35
N GLY A 431 9.61 -4.64 -36.05
CA GLY A 431 10.30 -3.59 -36.81
C GLY A 431 11.81 -3.77 -36.82
N VAL A 432 12.40 -4.11 -35.66
CA VAL A 432 13.84 -4.44 -35.57
C VAL A 432 14.17 -5.69 -36.39
N SER A 433 13.33 -6.72 -36.35
CA SER A 433 13.53 -7.94 -37.14
C SER A 433 13.47 -7.67 -38.66
N SER A 434 12.54 -6.81 -39.10
CA SER A 434 12.43 -6.38 -40.50
C SER A 434 13.67 -5.60 -40.94
N PHE A 435 14.04 -4.57 -40.18
CA PHE A 435 15.22 -3.75 -40.47
C PHE A 435 16.48 -4.60 -40.65
N PHE A 436 16.67 -5.60 -39.79
CA PHE A 436 17.83 -6.48 -39.89
C PHE A 436 17.76 -7.50 -41.01
N THR A 437 16.56 -7.85 -41.46
CA THR A 437 16.37 -8.68 -42.66
C THR A 437 16.73 -7.86 -43.91
N GLU A 438 16.28 -6.62 -43.99
CA GLU A 438 16.64 -5.68 -45.08
C GLU A 438 18.14 -5.40 -45.13
N LEU A 439 18.80 -5.22 -43.97
CA LEU A 439 20.23 -4.95 -43.90
C LEU A 439 21.11 -6.15 -44.30
N SER A 440 20.52 -7.35 -44.39
CA SER A 440 21.21 -8.59 -44.78
C SER A 440 21.03 -8.96 -46.26
N GLN A 441 20.15 -8.25 -46.97
CA GLN A 441 19.97 -8.33 -48.42
C GLN A 441 20.90 -7.33 -49.10
#